data_AF-A0AAI9T4C0-F1
#
_entry.id   AF-A0AAI9T4C0-F1
#
_cell.length_a   1.000
_cell.length_b   1.000
_cell.length_c   1.000
_cell.angle_alpha   90.00
_cell.angle_beta   90.00
_cell.angle_gamma   90.00
#
_symmetry.space_group_name_H-M   'P 1'
#
loop_
_entity.id
_entity.type
_entity.pdbx_description
1 polymer ?
#
loop_
_entity_poly.entity_id
_entity_poly.type
_entity_poly.pdbx_seq_one_letter_code
_entity_poly.pdbx_strand_id
1 'polypeptide(L)'
;MGHFNTLTFSSYFQPKELPGLCLQDGGVRANNPLAIALRESSIIWPMAKRHDLLLSVGTGFSTSPPSRPTGILGRIWEGPLPRLFRAMMSSPSMDGKQGFLEALNYLPHLSTPDIFRLDQAIDGTLP
;
A
#
# COMPACT_ATOMS: atom_id res chain seq x y z
N MET A 1 9.38 -4.30 35.33
CA MET A 1 9.64 -4.90 34.00
C MET A 1 9.34 -3.85 32.95
N GLY A 2 10.29 -3.63 32.05
CA GLY A 2 10.56 -2.34 31.42
C GLY A 2 9.46 -1.75 30.54
N HIS A 3 9.37 -0.43 30.58
CA HIS A 3 8.63 0.41 29.66
C HIS A 3 9.02 0.11 28.21
N PHE A 4 8.09 -0.45 27.44
CA PHE A 4 8.11 -0.36 26.00
C PHE A 4 7.69 1.07 25.61
N ASN A 5 8.65 1.99 25.61
CA ASN A 5 8.56 3.21 24.82
C ASN A 5 8.80 2.82 23.36
N THR A 6 7.87 2.07 22.80
CA THR A 6 7.79 1.94 21.35
C THR A 6 7.04 3.17 20.90
N LEU A 7 7.73 4.10 20.25
CA LEU A 7 7.09 5.11 19.41
C LEU A 7 6.42 4.37 18.23
N THR A 8 5.42 3.51 18.50
CA THR A 8 4.55 2.95 17.50
C THR A 8 3.66 4.09 17.06
N PHE A 9 4.10 4.80 16.03
CA PHE A 9 3.18 5.58 15.24
C PHE A 9 2.29 4.59 14.48
N SER A 10 1.32 3.99 15.18
CA SER A 10 0.09 3.57 14.55
C SER A 10 -0.88 4.73 14.68
N SER A 11 -0.98 5.53 13.64
CA SER A 11 -1.93 6.65 13.61
C SER A 11 -3.37 6.20 13.44
N TYR A 12 -3.63 4.93 13.15
CA TYR A 12 -4.97 4.43 12.84
C TYR A 12 -5.40 3.28 13.76
N PHE A 13 -4.68 2.15 13.79
CA PHE A 13 -5.09 0.96 14.55
C PHE A 13 -3.93 0.25 15.25
N GLN A 14 -4.09 -0.09 16.53
CA GLN A 14 -3.07 -0.85 17.25
C GLN A 14 -2.81 -2.22 16.60
N PRO A 15 -1.55 -2.69 16.54
CA PRO A 15 -1.25 -4.05 16.10
C PRO A 15 -2.05 -5.09 16.90
N LYS A 16 -2.44 -6.18 16.24
CA LYS A 16 -3.16 -7.27 16.89
C LYS A 16 -2.17 -8.36 17.28
N GLU A 17 -2.01 -8.56 18.58
CA GLU A 17 -1.21 -9.65 19.12
C GLU A 17 -2.04 -10.94 19.21
N LEU A 18 -1.47 -12.03 18.69
CA LEU A 18 -1.91 -13.41 18.85
C LEU A 18 -0.72 -14.21 19.40
N PRO A 19 -0.93 -15.38 20.02
CA PRO A 19 0.18 -16.20 20.50
C PRO A 19 1.21 -16.50 19.39
N GLY A 20 2.39 -15.90 19.48
CA GLY A 20 3.48 -16.04 18.51
C GLY A 20 3.37 -15.20 17.23
N LEU A 21 2.36 -14.33 17.10
CA LEU A 21 2.15 -13.51 15.89
C LEU A 21 1.74 -12.08 16.27
N CYS A 22 2.41 -11.10 15.68
CA CYS A 22 2.00 -9.70 15.70
C CYS A 22 1.46 -9.32 14.32
N LEU A 23 0.19 -8.96 14.24
CA LEU A 23 -0.48 -8.60 12.99
C LEU A 23 -0.58 -7.08 12.84
N GLN A 24 -0.20 -6.58 11.68
CA GLN A 24 -0.32 -5.18 11.27
C GLN A 24 -1.14 -5.10 9.97
N ASP A 25 -1.44 -3.88 9.55
CA ASP A 25 -2.13 -3.65 8.28
C ASP A 25 -1.34 -4.22 7.09
N GLY A 26 -2.04 -4.84 6.15
CA GLY A 26 -1.44 -5.45 4.97
C GLY A 26 -0.75 -4.45 4.04
N GLY A 27 -1.20 -3.19 4.05
CA GLY A 27 -0.62 -2.09 3.27
C GLY A 27 0.83 -1.81 3.61
N VAL A 28 1.26 -2.09 4.84
CA VAL A 28 2.67 -2.00 5.26
C VAL A 28 3.56 -2.93 4.42
N ARG A 29 3.02 -4.07 3.96
CA ARG A 29 3.72 -4.99 3.07
C ARG A 29 3.41 -4.69 1.60
N ALA A 30 2.13 -4.61 1.25
CA ALA A 30 1.67 -4.47 -0.11
C ALA A 30 0.29 -3.80 -0.13
N ASN A 31 0.26 -2.48 -0.36
CA ASN A 31 -0.99 -1.73 -0.46
C ASN A 31 -1.80 -2.07 -1.72
N ASN A 32 -1.16 -2.70 -2.71
CA ASN A 32 -1.85 -3.44 -3.76
C ASN A 32 -1.44 -4.92 -3.71
N PRO A 33 -2.36 -5.85 -3.42
CA PRO A 33 -2.03 -7.26 -3.25
C PRO A 33 -1.86 -8.03 -4.57
N LEU A 34 -1.86 -7.39 -5.74
CA LEU A 34 -1.85 -8.10 -7.03
C LEU A 34 -0.70 -9.10 -7.19
N ALA A 35 0.54 -8.72 -6.87
CA ALA A 35 1.69 -9.62 -6.99
C ALA A 35 1.53 -10.86 -6.08
N ILE A 36 0.99 -10.66 -4.88
CA ILE A 36 0.69 -11.75 -3.94
C ILE A 36 -0.41 -12.64 -4.53
N ALA A 37 -1.50 -12.05 -5.01
CA ALA A 37 -2.60 -12.79 -5.63
C ALA A 37 -2.15 -13.62 -6.83
N LEU A 38 -1.27 -13.08 -7.69
CA LEU A 38 -0.71 -13.81 -8.82
C LEU A 38 0.11 -15.03 -8.35
N ARG A 39 0.97 -14.84 -7.35
CA ARG A 39 1.77 -15.93 -6.78
C ARG A 39 0.92 -17.00 -6.11
N GLU A 40 -0.06 -16.61 -5.31
CA GLU A 40 -0.94 -17.58 -4.64
C GLU A 40 -1.83 -18.30 -5.66
N SER A 41 -2.28 -17.62 -6.71
CA SER A 41 -3.08 -18.24 -7.78
C SER A 41 -2.32 -19.34 -8.54
N SER A 42 -1.02 -19.18 -8.76
CA SER A 42 -0.21 -20.21 -9.43
C SER A 42 0.03 -21.44 -8.55
N ILE A 43 -0.01 -21.27 -7.22
CA ILE A 43 0.05 -22.36 -6.25
C ILE A 43 -1.29 -23.12 -6.19
N ILE A 44 -2.41 -22.39 -6.18
CA ILE A 44 -3.75 -22.96 -6.11
C ILE A 44 -4.13 -23.68 -7.42
N TRP A 45 -3.78 -23.08 -8.57
CA TRP A 45 -4.09 -23.62 -9.90
C TRP A 45 -2.83 -23.87 -10.74
N PRO A 46 -2.00 -24.87 -10.37
CA PRO A 46 -0.70 -25.08 -11.01
C PRO A 46 -0.79 -25.52 -12.48
N MET A 47 -1.94 -26.05 -12.91
CA MET A 47 -2.16 -26.44 -14.31
C MET A 47 -2.75 -25.31 -15.18
N ALA A 48 -3.21 -24.22 -14.57
CA ALA A 48 -3.72 -23.07 -15.30
C ALA A 48 -2.53 -22.31 -15.90
N LYS A 49 -2.48 -22.23 -17.23
CA LYS A 49 -1.39 -21.56 -17.95
C LYS A 49 -1.49 -20.03 -17.91
N ARG A 50 -2.70 -19.50 -17.66
CA ARG A 50 -3.01 -18.07 -17.60
C ARG A 50 -4.29 -17.83 -16.81
N HIS A 51 -4.49 -16.59 -16.40
CA HIS A 51 -5.77 -16.09 -15.91
C HIS A 51 -6.71 -15.80 -17.09
N ASP A 52 -8.00 -16.07 -16.90
CA ASP A 52 -9.03 -15.69 -17.88
C ASP A 52 -9.40 -14.20 -17.79
N LEU A 53 -9.33 -13.63 -16.58
CA LEU A 53 -9.56 -12.21 -16.30
C LEU A 53 -8.81 -11.82 -15.02
N LEU A 54 -8.13 -10.67 -15.05
CA LEU A 54 -7.48 -10.07 -13.90
C LEU A 54 -8.02 -8.65 -13.71
N LEU A 55 -8.67 -8.42 -12.57
CA LEU A 55 -9.21 -7.11 -12.19
C LEU A 55 -8.58 -6.63 -10.89
N SER A 56 -7.82 -5.54 -10.94
CA SER A 56 -7.31 -4.83 -9.77
C SER A 56 -8.19 -3.61 -9.49
N VAL A 57 -8.83 -3.55 -8.33
CA VAL A 57 -9.68 -2.42 -7.93
C VAL A 57 -8.94 -1.57 -6.90
N GLY A 58 -8.68 -0.31 -7.24
CA GLY A 58 -8.10 0.69 -6.36
C GLY A 58 -9.17 1.40 -5.52
N THR A 59 -8.74 2.02 -4.43
CA THR A 59 -9.59 2.82 -3.54
C THR A 59 -9.72 4.28 -4.01
N GLY A 60 -9.22 4.59 -5.20
CA GLY A 60 -9.08 5.95 -5.71
C GLY A 60 -7.77 6.61 -5.31
N PHE A 61 -7.46 7.73 -5.98
CA PHE A 61 -6.25 8.53 -5.74
C PHE A 61 -6.58 10.02 -5.75
N SER A 62 -5.81 10.81 -5.00
CA SER A 62 -5.89 12.27 -5.05
C SER A 62 -4.89 12.82 -6.06
N THR A 63 -5.32 13.79 -6.86
CA THR A 63 -4.46 14.57 -7.76
C THR A 63 -3.91 15.82 -7.07
N SER A 64 -4.41 16.15 -5.89
CA SER A 64 -3.98 17.33 -5.14
C SER A 64 -2.61 17.10 -4.49
N PRO A 65 -1.68 18.08 -4.56
CA PRO A 65 -0.42 17.97 -3.86
C PRO A 65 -0.69 17.98 -2.34
N PRO A 66 0.09 17.22 -1.54
CA PRO A 66 -0.08 17.19 -0.10
C PRO A 66 0.10 18.61 0.48
N SER A 67 -0.87 19.03 1.30
CA SER A 67 -0.84 20.32 1.96
C SER A 67 0.35 20.41 2.92
N ARG A 68 1.14 21.48 2.81
CA ARG A 68 2.25 21.75 3.73
C ARG A 68 1.75 22.65 4.86
N PRO A 69 1.79 22.20 6.13
CA PRO A 69 1.45 23.07 7.24
C PRO A 69 2.46 24.21 7.34
N THR A 70 1.97 25.45 7.47
CA THR A 70 2.80 26.65 7.61
C THR A 70 2.93 27.08 9.08
N GLY A 71 3.91 27.92 9.40
CA GLY A 71 4.10 28.47 10.75
C GLY A 71 4.81 27.55 11.75
N ILE A 72 4.53 27.72 13.06
CA ILE A 72 5.16 26.97 14.16
C ILE A 72 4.85 25.46 14.04
N LEU A 73 3.62 25.12 13.62
CA LEU A 73 3.23 23.74 13.32
C LEU A 73 4.08 23.14 12.20
N GLY A 74 4.40 23.91 11.16
CA GLY A 74 5.29 23.49 10.08
C GLY A 74 6.69 23.12 10.59
N ARG A 75 7.27 23.91 11.51
CA ARG A 75 8.60 23.60 12.09
C ARG A 75 8.60 22.32 12.92
N ILE A 76 7.52 22.03 13.63
CA ILE A 76 7.33 20.77 14.37
C ILE A 76 7.14 19.61 13.38
N TRP A 77 6.40 19.84 12.28
CA TRP A 77 6.21 18.88 11.19
C TRP A 77 7.52 18.56 10.48
N GLU A 78 8.45 19.51 10.35
CA GLU A 78 9.77 19.28 9.76
C GLU A 78 10.75 18.55 10.69
N GLY A 79 10.30 18.03 11.84
CA GLY A 79 11.13 17.20 12.73
C GLY A 79 11.52 15.84 12.13
N PRO A 80 12.50 15.13 12.70
CA PRO A 80 12.96 13.83 12.19
C PRO A 80 11.86 12.75 12.22
N LEU A 81 11.01 12.71 13.26
CA LEU A 81 9.96 11.69 13.40
C LEU A 81 8.81 11.89 12.40
N PRO A 82 8.20 13.08 12.22
CA PRO A 82 7.15 13.25 11.23
C PRO A 82 7.67 13.12 9.80
N ARG A 83 8.93 13.49 9.52
CA ARG A 83 9.57 13.23 8.23
C ARG A 83 9.71 11.73 7.96
N LEU A 84 10.14 10.95 8.95
CA LEU A 84 10.23 9.50 8.83
C LEU A 84 8.85 8.88 8.58
N PHE A 85 7.83 9.32 9.32
CA PHE A 85 6.46 8.85 9.11
C PHE A 85 5.94 9.22 7.71
N ARG A 86 6.16 10.45 7.25
CA ARG A 86 5.80 10.87 5.88
C ARG A 86 6.51 10.03 4.83
N ALA A 87 7.83 9.82 4.99
CA ALA A 87 8.61 9.01 4.05
C ALA A 87 8.09 7.57 3.99
N MET A 88 7.69 7.01 5.14
CA MET A 88 7.05 5.69 5.21
C MET A 88 5.71 5.67 4.47
N MET A 89 4.83 6.66 4.72
CA MET A 89 3.52 6.75 4.05
C MET A 89 3.61 7.10 2.57
N SER A 90 4.68 7.77 2.14
CA SER A 90 4.98 8.07 0.74
C SER A 90 5.87 7.02 0.07
N SER A 91 6.10 5.88 0.72
CA SER A 91 6.92 4.80 0.15
C SER A 91 6.20 4.12 -1.02
N PRO A 92 6.93 3.53 -1.98
CA PRO A 92 6.34 2.79 -3.10
C PRO A 92 5.37 1.67 -2.66
N SER A 93 5.63 1.05 -1.50
CA SER A 93 4.78 0.01 -0.92
C SER A 93 3.37 0.49 -0.57
N MET A 94 3.22 1.80 -0.33
CA MET A 94 1.95 2.47 -0.06
C MET A 94 1.28 3.04 -1.32
N ASP A 95 1.96 3.02 -2.47
CA ASP A 95 1.39 3.42 -3.75
C ASP A 95 0.77 2.21 -4.47
N GLY A 96 -0.56 2.13 -4.42
CA GLY A 96 -1.29 1.02 -5.03
C GLY A 96 -1.18 0.97 -6.55
N LYS A 97 -0.91 2.10 -7.22
CA LYS A 97 -0.68 2.15 -8.68
C LYS A 97 0.71 1.64 -9.00
N GLN A 98 1.71 2.03 -8.22
CA GLN A 98 3.07 1.50 -8.37
C GLN A 98 3.10 -0.01 -8.13
N GLY A 99 2.47 -0.49 -7.06
CA GLY A 99 2.37 -1.94 -6.78
C GLY A 99 1.65 -2.72 -7.88
N PHE A 100 0.66 -2.10 -8.56
CA PHE A 100 0.04 -2.70 -9.75
C PHE A 100 1.04 -2.86 -10.90
N LEU A 101 1.76 -1.78 -11.25
CA LEU A 101 2.73 -1.78 -12.35
C LEU A 101 3.88 -2.75 -12.09
N GLU A 102 4.37 -2.81 -10.86
CA GLU A 102 5.40 -3.78 -10.46
C GLU A 102 4.90 -5.22 -10.62
N ALA A 103 3.63 -5.47 -10.25
CA ALA A 103 3.03 -6.79 -10.39
C ALA A 103 2.89 -7.23 -11.86
N LEU A 104 2.66 -6.29 -12.79
CA LEU A 104 2.59 -6.60 -14.22
C LEU A 104 3.91 -7.15 -14.77
N ASN A 105 5.06 -6.83 -14.16
CA ASN A 105 6.34 -7.39 -14.59
C ASN A 105 6.44 -8.91 -14.36
N TYR A 106 5.60 -9.49 -13.49
CA TYR A 106 5.55 -10.93 -13.27
C TYR A 106 4.69 -11.66 -14.31
N LEU A 107 3.93 -10.94 -15.13
CA LEU A 107 3.09 -11.54 -16.15
C LEU A 107 3.87 -11.70 -17.46
N PRO A 108 3.72 -12.85 -18.16
CA PRO A 108 4.33 -13.02 -19.46
C PRO A 108 3.80 -11.95 -20.43
N HIS A 109 4.69 -11.39 -21.24
CA HIS A 109 4.48 -10.29 -22.21
C HIS A 109 3.53 -10.65 -23.38
N LEU A 110 2.79 -11.74 -23.27
CA LEU A 110 1.87 -12.26 -24.28
C LEU A 110 0.46 -11.71 -24.04
N SER A 111 0.16 -10.62 -24.74
CA SER A 111 -1.16 -10.00 -24.95
C SER A 111 -1.98 -9.74 -23.68
N THR A 112 -2.21 -8.45 -23.42
CA THR A 112 -2.81 -7.88 -22.21
C THR A 112 -4.31 -7.52 -22.33
N PRO A 113 -5.19 -8.17 -23.13
CA PRO A 113 -6.58 -7.73 -23.22
C PRO A 113 -7.38 -8.04 -21.95
N ASP A 114 -6.91 -8.96 -21.10
CA ASP A 114 -7.68 -9.51 -19.97
C ASP A 114 -7.25 -8.93 -18.60
N ILE A 115 -6.45 -7.86 -18.59
CA ILE A 115 -5.88 -7.26 -17.37
C ILE A 115 -6.38 -5.82 -17.25
N PHE A 116 -7.15 -5.56 -16.20
CA PHE A 116 -7.76 -4.25 -15.96
C PHE A 116 -7.42 -3.74 -14.57
N ARG A 117 -7.19 -2.42 -14.48
CA ARG A 117 -7.21 -1.69 -13.22
C ARG A 117 -8.36 -0.69 -13.22
N LEU A 118 -9.25 -0.83 -12.24
CA LEU A 118 -10.29 0.16 -11.97
C LEU A 118 -9.80 1.05 -10.84
N ASP A 119 -9.59 2.32 -11.14
CA ASP A 119 -9.13 3.30 -10.16
C ASP A 119 -9.69 4.68 -10.55
N GLN A 120 -10.01 5.50 -9.56
CA GLN A 120 -10.76 6.74 -9.78
C GLN A 120 -10.03 7.92 -9.15
N ALA A 121 -9.84 9.00 -9.92
CA ALA A 121 -9.41 10.27 -9.35
C ALA A 121 -10.54 10.81 -8.46
N ILE A 122 -10.24 11.11 -7.21
CA ILE A 122 -11.19 11.70 -6.26
C ILE A 122 -10.83 13.18 -6.10
N ASP A 123 -11.74 14.05 -6.52
CA ASP A 123 -11.62 15.49 -6.35
C ASP A 123 -11.85 15.86 -4.89
N GLY A 124 -10.83 16.43 -4.26
CA GLY A 124 -10.87 16.87 -2.87
C GLY A 124 -9.58 16.61 -2.09
N THR A 125 -9.42 17.34 -0.99
CA THR A 125 -8.40 17.02 0.01
C THR A 125 -8.86 15.75 0.73
N LEU A 126 -8.05 14.69 0.71
CA LEU A 126 -8.30 13.51 1.53
C LEU A 126 -8.43 13.95 3.01
N PRO A 127 -9.41 13.41 3.76
CA PRO A 127 -9.66 13.80 5.15
C PRO A 127 -8.46 13.58 6.08
#